data_AF-A0A8T4YVS8-F1
#
_entry.id   AF-A0A8T4YVS8-F1
#
_cell.length_a   1.000
_cell.length_b   1.000
_cell.length_c   1.000
_cell.angle_alpha   90.00
_cell.angle_beta   90.00
_cell.angle_gamma   90.00
#
_symmetry.space_group_name_H-M   'P 1'
#
loop_
_entity.id
_entity.type
_entity.pdbx_description
1 polymer ?
#
loop_
_entity_poly.entity_id
_entity_poly.type
_entity_poly.pdbx_seq_one_letter_code
_entity_poly.pdbx_strand_id
1 'polypeptide(L)'
;MRKPISDRIREMQLGGLSREEIIKNLYLEKYPIFEITETLNISSKELREIEDRLKLSLLRCPAGHRFLEDPALHANDAHYCIECKRWFNERTLKDEIYLEISRLEEKEKRSG
;
A
#
# COMPACT_ATOMS: atom_id res chain seq x y z
N MET A 1 7.12 -18.99 4.51
CA MET A 1 7.04 -18.67 3.07
C MET A 1 5.67 -18.08 2.82
N ARG A 2 5.57 -16.90 2.20
CA ARG A 2 4.28 -16.23 1.98
C ARG A 2 3.53 -16.92 0.84
N LYS A 3 2.20 -17.02 0.93
CA LYS A 3 1.38 -17.59 -0.15
C LYS A 3 1.48 -16.72 -1.41
N PRO A 4 1.37 -17.29 -2.62
CA PRO A 4 1.17 -16.51 -3.84
C PRO A 4 0.02 -15.51 -3.66
N ILE A 5 0.20 -14.28 -4.16
CA ILE A 5 -0.76 -13.20 -3.98
C ILE A 5 -2.15 -13.55 -4.55
N SER A 6 -2.19 -14.30 -5.65
CA SER A 6 -3.42 -14.80 -6.27
C SER A 6 -4.24 -15.68 -5.33
N ASP A 7 -3.58 -16.56 -4.57
CA ASP A 7 -4.26 -17.46 -3.64
C ASP A 7 -4.80 -16.66 -2.45
N ARG A 8 -4.01 -15.68 -1.98
CA ARG A 8 -4.41 -14.82 -0.87
C ARG A 8 -5.62 -13.94 -1.23
N ILE A 9 -5.63 -13.37 -2.44
CA ILE A 9 -6.79 -12.62 -2.97
C ILE A 9 -8.02 -13.51 -3.00
N ARG A 10 -7.92 -14.74 -3.52
CA ARG A 10 -9.04 -15.68 -3.59
C ARG A 10 -9.60 -15.99 -2.21
N GLU A 11 -8.75 -16.24 -1.22
CA GLU A 11 -9.19 -16.46 0.17
C GLU A 11 -9.98 -15.28 0.73
N MET A 12 -9.49 -14.05 0.53
CA MET A 12 -10.17 -12.85 1.01
C MET A 12 -11.50 -12.61 0.29
N GLN A 13 -11.56 -12.86 -1.02
CA GLN A 13 -12.81 -12.79 -1.80
C GLN A 13 -13.85 -13.81 -1.32
N LEU A 14 -13.43 -15.05 -1.05
CA LEU A 14 -14.31 -16.08 -0.47
C LEU A 14 -14.77 -15.71 0.94
N GLY A 15 -13.96 -14.95 1.67
CA GLY A 15 -14.33 -14.35 2.96
C GLY A 15 -15.25 -13.14 2.86
N GLY A 16 -15.61 -12.68 1.66
CA GLY A 16 -16.53 -11.57 1.44
C GLY A 16 -15.92 -10.18 1.63
N LEU A 17 -14.59 -10.06 1.62
CA LEU A 17 -13.92 -8.76 1.74
C LEU A 17 -14.12 -7.93 0.46
N SER A 18 -14.33 -6.63 0.65
CA SER A 18 -14.33 -5.66 -0.45
C SER A 18 -12.95 -5.53 -1.10
N ARG A 19 -12.91 -5.00 -2.32
CA ARG A 19 -11.66 -4.77 -3.06
C ARG A 19 -10.67 -3.88 -2.28
N GLU A 20 -11.17 -2.85 -1.59
CA GLU A 20 -10.34 -1.97 -0.77
C GLU A 20 -9.79 -2.65 0.47
N GLU A 21 -10.60 -3.46 1.15
CA GLU A 21 -10.13 -4.26 2.27
C GLU A 21 -9.07 -5.25 1.83
N ILE A 22 -9.23 -5.88 0.65
CA ILE A 22 -8.22 -6.77 0.07
C ILE A 22 -6.91 -6.00 -0.14
N ILE A 23 -6.95 -4.86 -0.82
CA ILE A 23 -5.75 -4.04 -1.10
C ILE A 23 -5.06 -3.63 0.20
N LYS A 24 -5.82 -3.11 1.16
CA LYS A 24 -5.31 -2.69 2.48
C LYS A 24 -4.66 -3.86 3.22
N ASN A 25 -5.32 -5.03 3.25
CA ASN A 25 -4.79 -6.21 3.91
C ASN A 25 -3.53 -6.73 3.23
N LEU A 26 -3.49 -6.83 1.90
CA LEU A 26 -2.28 -7.25 1.17
C LEU A 26 -1.10 -6.30 1.43
N TYR A 27 -1.36 -4.98 1.45
CA TYR A 27 -0.35 -3.98 1.73
C TYR A 27 0.24 -4.12 3.16
N LEU A 28 -0.63 -4.31 4.16
CA LEU A 28 -0.23 -4.56 5.55
C LEU A 28 0.44 -5.94 5.73
N GLU A 29 -0.04 -6.94 5.01
CA GLU A 29 0.61 -8.24 4.81
C GLU A 29 1.82 -8.11 3.89
N LYS A 30 2.48 -6.95 3.81
CA LYS A 30 3.72 -6.65 3.08
C LYS A 30 3.89 -7.24 1.68
N TYR A 31 2.82 -7.50 0.94
CA TYR A 31 2.96 -7.81 -0.48
C TYR A 31 3.50 -6.56 -1.21
N PRO A 32 4.44 -6.72 -2.15
CA PRO A 32 4.94 -5.59 -2.92
C PRO A 32 3.80 -4.87 -3.64
N ILE A 33 3.79 -3.55 -3.65
CA ILE A 33 2.69 -2.78 -4.26
C ILE A 33 2.51 -3.12 -5.75
N PHE A 34 3.61 -3.36 -6.48
CA PHE A 34 3.56 -3.72 -7.90
C PHE A 34 2.88 -5.07 -8.13
N GLU A 35 3.03 -6.05 -7.22
CA GLU A 35 2.33 -7.34 -7.33
C GLU A 35 0.83 -7.16 -7.10
N ILE A 36 0.47 -6.31 -6.13
CA ILE A 36 -0.94 -5.99 -5.82
C ILE A 36 -1.60 -5.34 -7.02
N THR A 37 -0.97 -4.32 -7.61
CA THR A 37 -1.52 -3.57 -8.75
C THR A 37 -1.62 -4.44 -9.99
N GLU A 38 -0.62 -5.27 -10.28
CA GLU A 38 -0.67 -6.18 -11.43
C GLU A 38 -1.75 -7.26 -11.26
N THR A 39 -1.83 -7.88 -10.09
CA THR A 39 -2.76 -9.00 -9.88
C THR A 39 -4.22 -8.52 -9.84
N LEU A 40 -4.47 -7.33 -9.30
CA LEU A 40 -5.81 -6.74 -9.22
C LEU A 40 -6.16 -5.86 -10.43
N ASN A 41 -5.25 -5.74 -11.41
CA ASN A 41 -5.38 -4.89 -12.59
C ASN A 41 -5.74 -3.43 -12.22
N ILE A 42 -5.00 -2.86 -11.27
CA ILE A 42 -5.17 -1.48 -10.80
C ILE A 42 -4.44 -0.54 -11.76
N SER A 43 -5.16 0.48 -12.26
CA SER A 43 -4.59 1.54 -13.10
C SER A 43 -3.85 2.60 -12.27
N SER A 44 -3.01 3.41 -12.93
CA SER A 44 -2.35 4.56 -12.28
C SER A 44 -3.36 5.51 -11.62
N LYS A 45 -4.48 5.78 -12.29
CA LYS A 45 -5.58 6.61 -11.80
C LYS A 45 -6.25 5.97 -10.58
N GLU A 46 -6.60 4.69 -10.65
CA GLU A 46 -7.23 3.97 -9.54
C GLU A 46 -6.30 3.94 -8.31
N LEU A 47 -5.00 3.73 -8.50
CA LEU A 47 -4.04 3.76 -7.40
C LEU A 47 -3.94 5.13 -6.72
N ARG A 48 -4.01 6.23 -7.48
CA ARG A 48 -4.09 7.60 -6.93
C ARG A 48 -5.34 7.77 -6.07
N GLU A 49 -6.50 7.34 -6.56
CA GLU A 49 -7.77 7.42 -5.82
C GLU A 49 -7.77 6.55 -4.56
N ILE A 50 -7.17 5.35 -4.62
CA ILE A 50 -6.97 4.48 -3.47
C ILE A 50 -6.07 5.13 -2.44
N GLU A 51 -4.93 5.69 -2.84
CA GLU A 51 -4.01 6.37 -1.93
C GLU A 51 -4.67 7.58 -1.27
N ASP A 52 -5.42 8.38 -2.02
CA ASP A 52 -6.09 9.56 -1.47
C ASP A 52 -7.12 9.20 -0.39
N ARG A 53 -7.83 8.10 -0.57
CA ARG A 53 -8.90 7.65 0.32
C ARG A 53 -8.42 6.79 1.48
N LEU A 54 -7.56 5.80 1.22
CA LEU A 54 -7.10 4.83 2.22
C LEU A 54 -5.80 5.24 2.90
N LYS A 55 -5.06 6.20 2.34
CA LYS A 55 -3.74 6.64 2.81
C LYS A 55 -2.82 5.44 3.05
N LEU A 56 -2.70 4.55 2.06
CA LEU A 56 -1.97 3.29 2.20
C LEU A 56 -0.55 3.54 2.70
N SER A 57 0.14 4.53 2.12
CA SER A 57 1.49 4.93 2.52
C SER A 57 1.64 5.23 4.02
N LEU A 58 0.57 5.69 4.67
CA LEU A 58 0.55 6.05 6.09
C LEU A 58 0.17 4.90 7.01
N LEU A 59 -0.08 3.69 6.47
CA LEU A 59 -0.45 2.53 7.27
C LEU A 59 0.77 1.79 7.84
N ARG A 60 1.94 1.88 7.20
CA ARG A 60 3.15 1.16 7.60
C ARG A 60 4.44 1.92 7.24
N CYS A 61 5.51 1.64 7.96
CA CYS A 61 6.84 2.15 7.60
C CYS A 61 7.43 1.38 6.40
N PRO A 62 8.57 1.82 5.82
CA PRO A 62 9.21 1.12 4.69
C PRO A 62 9.66 -0.32 4.99
N ALA A 63 9.88 -0.68 6.27
CA ALA A 63 10.13 -2.07 6.69
C ALA A 63 8.84 -2.92 6.81
N GLY A 64 7.69 -2.32 6.53
CA GLY A 64 6.36 -2.92 6.59
C GLY A 64 5.80 -3.08 8.00
N HIS A 65 6.31 -2.38 9.01
CA HIS A 65 5.69 -2.36 10.35
C HIS A 65 4.49 -1.42 10.35
N ARG A 66 3.35 -1.89 10.81
CA ARG A 66 2.14 -1.07 10.93
C ARG A 66 2.37 0.08 11.92
N PHE A 67 1.92 1.28 11.57
CA PHE A 67 1.86 2.40 12.50
C PHE A 67 0.69 2.21 13.50
N LEU A 68 0.90 2.54 14.76
CA LEU A 68 -0.18 2.51 15.76
C LEU A 68 -1.06 3.76 15.61
N GLU A 69 -2.36 3.63 15.80
CA GLU A 69 -3.29 4.76 15.74
C GLU A 69 -3.24 5.60 17.04
N ASP A 70 -2.07 6.14 17.37
CA ASP A 70 -1.83 6.99 18.54
C ASP A 70 -1.42 8.41 18.08
N PRO A 71 -2.23 9.45 18.35
CA PRO A 71 -1.90 10.83 17.99
C PRO A 71 -0.54 11.32 18.52
N ALA A 72 -0.04 10.78 19.64
CA ALA A 72 1.28 11.16 20.16
C ALA A 72 2.45 10.65 19.28
N LEU A 73 2.19 9.66 18.43
CA LEU A 73 3.16 9.07 17.51
C LEU A 73 3.05 9.64 16.09
N HIS A 74 2.18 10.63 15.90
CA HIS A 74 1.88 11.24 14.61
C HIS A 74 1.83 12.76 14.69
N ALA A 75 2.64 13.41 13.86
CA ALA A 75 2.48 14.82 13.50
C ALA A 75 1.99 14.91 12.04
N ASN A 76 1.61 16.11 11.60
CA ASN A 76 1.05 16.32 10.26
C ASN A 76 1.93 15.75 9.13
N ASP A 77 3.25 15.74 9.29
CA ASP A 77 4.21 15.32 8.27
C ASP A 77 5.20 14.25 8.78
N ALA A 78 4.99 13.69 9.99
CA ALA A 78 5.90 12.75 10.61
C ALA A 78 5.18 11.61 11.36
N HIS A 79 5.67 10.39 11.18
CA HIS A 79 5.08 9.18 11.75
C HIS A 79 6.16 8.34 12.43
N TYR A 80 5.94 8.00 13.71
CA TYR A 80 6.87 7.21 14.49
C TYR A 80 6.58 5.71 14.37
N CYS A 81 7.58 4.94 13.96
CA CYS A 81 7.50 3.48 13.99
C CYS A 81 8.16 2.96 15.28
N ILE A 82 7.38 2.34 16.16
CA ILE A 82 7.87 1.79 17.43
C ILE A 82 8.88 0.67 17.20
N GLU A 83 8.62 -0.21 16.23
CA GLU A 83 9.50 -1.33 15.89
C GLU A 83 10.87 -0.85 15.39
N CYS A 84 10.88 0.17 14.52
CA CYS A 84 12.12 0.77 14.01
C CYS A 84 12.75 1.79 14.97
N LYS A 85 12.02 2.21 16.02
CA LYS A 85 12.37 3.29 16.93
C LYS A 85 12.79 4.60 16.24
N ARG A 86 12.10 4.94 15.14
CA ARG A 86 12.49 6.06 14.25
C ARG A 86 11.27 6.79 13.69
N TRP A 87 11.46 8.09 13.47
CA TRP A 87 10.54 8.96 12.73
C TRP A 87 10.74 8.88 11.22
N PHE A 88 9.63 8.80 10.49
CA PHE A 88 9.57 8.88 9.04
C PHE A 88 8.76 10.11 8.64
N ASN A 89 9.24 10.85 7.64
CA ASN A 89 8.43 11.92 7.06
C ASN A 89 7.49 11.36 6.00
N GLU A 90 6.41 12.09 5.71
CA GLU A 90 5.39 11.69 4.75
C GLU A 90 5.95 11.44 3.34
N ARG A 91 6.95 12.23 2.91
CA ARG A 91 7.60 12.06 1.60
C ARG A 91 8.19 10.65 1.46
N THR A 92 9.00 10.22 2.43
CA THR A 92 9.61 8.89 2.44
C THR A 92 8.56 7.77 2.48
N LEU A 93 7.44 7.98 3.16
CA LEU A 93 6.37 6.98 3.22
C LEU A 93 5.64 6.82 1.88
N LYS A 94 5.46 7.92 1.16
CA LYS A 94 4.75 7.92 -0.14
C LYS A 94 5.59 7.43 -1.31
N ASP A 95 6.91 7.36 -1.18
CA ASP A 95 7.82 7.01 -2.27
C ASP A 95 7.43 5.67 -2.95
N GLU A 96 7.09 4.63 -2.19
CA GLU A 96 6.69 3.32 -2.74
C GLU A 96 5.46 3.44 -3.66
N ILE A 97 4.43 4.16 -3.21
CA ILE A 97 3.18 4.35 -3.95
C ILE A 97 3.42 5.21 -5.20
N TYR A 98 4.21 6.29 -5.09
CA TYR A 98 4.48 7.17 -6.22
C TYR A 98 5.35 6.54 -7.31
N LEU A 99 6.32 5.71 -6.92
CA LEU A 99 7.12 4.94 -7.86
C LEU A 99 6.24 3.97 -8.65
N GLU A 100 5.29 3.31 -7.98
CA GLU A 100 4.37 2.39 -8.64
C GLU A 100 3.39 3.11 -9.56
N ILE A 101 2.83 4.25 -9.14
CA ILE A 101 1.99 5.09 -10.01
C ILE A 101 2.76 5.46 -11.29
N SER A 102 4.02 5.90 -11.14
CA SER A 102 4.86 6.29 -12.28
C SER A 102 5.11 5.10 -13.24
N ARG A 103 5.37 3.90 -12.68
CA ARG A 103 5.52 2.66 -13.46
C ARG A 103 4.26 2.33 -14.25
N LEU A 104 3.08 2.45 -13.62
CA LEU A 104 1.79 2.19 -14.28
C LEU A 104 1.52 3.19 -15.40
N GLU A 105 1.78 4.48 -15.20
CA GLU A 105 1.62 5.51 -16.24
C GLU A 105 2.52 5.25 -17.46
N GLU A 106 3.77 4.82 -17.23
CA GLU A 106 4.66 4.43 -18.32
C GLU A 106 4.16 3.20 -19.09
N LYS A 107 3.63 2.20 -18.37
CA LYS A 107 3.06 0.99 -18.97
C LYS A 107 1.82 1.31 -19.81
N GLU A 108 0.93 2.16 -19.30
CA GLU A 108 -0.28 2.61 -19.97
C GLU A 108 0.06 3.39 -21.25
N LYS A 109 1.05 4.29 -21.21
CA LYS A 109 1.53 5.03 -22.40
C LYS A 109 2.11 4.14 -23.49
N ARG A 110 2.71 3.00 -23.14
CA ARG A 110 3.27 2.04 -24.10
C ARG A 110 2.23 1.09 -24.70
N SER A 111 1.06 1.00 -24.08
CA SER A 111 0.01 0.05 -24.42
C SER A 111 -1.17 0.69 -25.15
N GLY A 112 -1.20 2.03 -25.25
CA GLY A 112 -2.16 2.82 -26.02
C GLY A 112 -1.54 3.35 -27.30
#